data_AF-A0A7Y3J162-F1
#
_entry.id   AF-A0A7Y3J162-F1
#
_cell.length_a   1.000
_cell.length_b   1.000
_cell.length_c   1.000
_cell.angle_alpha   90.00
_cell.angle_beta   90.00
_cell.angle_gamma   90.00
#
_symmetry.space_group_name_H-M   'P 1'
#
loop_
_entity.id
_entity.type
_entity.pdbx_description
1 polymer ?
#
loop_
_entity_poly.entity_id
_entity_poly.type
_entity_poly.pdbx_seq_one_letter_code
_entity_poly.pdbx_strand_id
1 'polypeptide(L)' 'RHPAQIVPVLGTTRSDRLAACADSVNVTLSREEWYLLFETARGQAMP' A
#
# COMPACT_ATOMS: atom_id res chain seq x y z
N ARG A 1 -1.79 -3.95 7.53
CA ARG A 1 -3.14 -3.39 7.25
C ARG A 1 -3.32 -2.11 8.05
N HIS A 2 -3.85 -1.03 7.46
CA HIS A 2 -4.03 0.24 8.19
C HIS A 2 -5.14 0.08 9.27
N PRO A 3 -4.93 0.53 10.51
CA PRO A 3 -5.90 0.37 11.60
C PRO A 3 -7.24 1.05 11.31
N ALA A 4 -7.24 2.17 10.58
CA ALA A 4 -8.46 2.86 10.17
C ALA A 4 -9.21 2.23 8.97
N GLN A 5 -8.79 1.05 8.49
CA GLN A 5 -9.44 0.32 7.38
C GLN A 5 -9.75 1.19 6.13
N ILE A 6 -8.76 1.97 5.70
CA ILE A 6 -8.89 2.89 4.55
C ILE A 6 -9.28 2.10 3.28
N VAL A 7 -10.24 2.63 2.52
CA VAL A 7 -10.64 2.10 1.21
C VAL A 7 -10.12 3.04 0.12
N PRO A 8 -9.12 2.62 -0.69
CA PRO A 8 -8.59 3.46 -1.76
C PRO A 8 -9.55 3.55 -2.94
N VAL A 9 -9.64 4.72 -3.56
CA VAL A 9 -10.38 4.95 -4.82
C VAL A 9 -9.44 4.70 -6.01
N LEU A 10 -9.85 3.82 -6.93
CA LEU A 10 -9.05 3.49 -8.13
C LEU A 10 -9.33 4.49 -9.26
N GLY A 11 -8.31 5.22 -9.70
CA GLY A 11 -8.42 6.24 -10.75
C GLY A 11 -8.19 5.74 -12.19
N THR A 12 -8.39 4.45 -12.47
CA THR A 12 -8.12 3.84 -13.79
C THR A 12 -9.35 3.10 -14.30
N THR A 13 -9.59 3.16 -15.61
CA THR A 13 -10.64 2.39 -16.30
C THR A 13 -10.11 1.15 -17.01
N ARG A 14 -8.77 0.98 -17.07
CA ARG A 14 -8.14 -0.20 -17.68
C ARG A 14 -8.33 -1.44 -16.81
N SER A 15 -8.89 -2.51 -17.39
CA SER A 15 -9.25 -3.75 -16.69
C SER A 15 -8.06 -4.52 -16.14
N ASP A 16 -6.94 -4.55 -16.86
CA ASP A 16 -5.70 -5.21 -16.42
C ASP A 16 -5.16 -4.59 -15.11
N ARG A 17 -5.20 -3.26 -15.02
CA ARG A 17 -4.80 -2.54 -13.80
C ARG A 17 -5.76 -2.78 -12.64
N LEU A 18 -7.06 -2.88 -12.90
CA LEU A 18 -8.05 -3.18 -11.86
C LEU A 18 -7.79 -4.57 -11.26
N ALA A 19 -7.52 -5.57 -12.09
CA ALA A 19 -7.17 -6.92 -11.63
C ALA A 19 -5.89 -6.91 -10.76
N ALA A 20 -4.83 -6.25 -11.24
CA ALA A 20 -3.59 -6.14 -10.47
C ALA A 20 -3.77 -5.38 -9.13
N CYS A 21 -4.62 -4.35 -9.09
CA CYS A 21 -4.96 -3.68 -7.83
C CYS A 21 -5.77 -4.58 -6.88
N ALA A 22 -6.65 -5.44 -7.41
CA ALA A 22 -7.42 -6.36 -6.59
C ALA A 22 -6.50 -7.34 -5.83
N ASP A 23 -5.41 -7.78 -6.46
CA ASP A 23 -4.43 -8.67 -5.84
C ASP A 23 -3.71 -8.04 -4.63
N SER A 24 -3.72 -6.71 -4.49
CA SER A 24 -3.09 -6.02 -3.36
C SER A 24 -3.69 -6.40 -2.01
N VAL A 25 -4.92 -6.93 -1.97
CA VAL A 25 -5.57 -7.39 -0.72
C VAL A 25 -4.83 -8.56 -0.07
N ASN A 26 -4.03 -9.29 -0.85
CA ASN A 26 -3.24 -10.42 -0.39
C ASN A 26 -1.87 -9.99 0.14
N VAL A 27 -1.48 -8.73 -0.04
CA VAL A 27 -0.20 -8.20 0.45
C VAL A 27 -0.30 -7.96 1.95
N THR A 28 0.53 -8.68 2.71
CA THR A 28 0.69 -8.48 4.15
C THR A 28 2.11 -7.98 4.40
N LEU A 29 2.21 -6.75 4.94
CA LEU A 29 3.50 -6.17 5.32
C LEU A 29 3.79 -6.46 6.80
N SER A 30 5.03 -6.82 7.10
CA SER A 30 5.60 -6.75 8.45
C SER A 30 5.68 -5.30 8.92
N ARG A 31 5.97 -5.12 10.21
CA ARG A 31 6.22 -3.78 10.75
C ARG A 31 7.49 -3.17 10.16
N GLU A 32 8.57 -3.94 10.00
CA GLU A 32 9.80 -3.44 9.38
C GLU A 32 9.58 -3.06 7.91
N GLU A 33 8.87 -3.89 7.14
CA GLU A 33 8.58 -3.59 5.73
C GLU A 33 7.74 -2.32 5.58
N TRP A 34 6.78 -2.12 6.48
CA TRP A 34 5.98 -0.90 6.49
C TRP A 34 6.86 0.32 6.79
N TYR A 35 7.72 0.26 7.82
CA TYR A 35 8.61 1.37 8.16
C TYR A 35 9.59 1.66 7.03
N LEU A 36 10.17 0.64 6.42
CA LEU A 36 11.04 0.81 5.26
C LEU A 36 10.31 1.53 4.12
N LEU A 37 9.09 1.11 3.77
CA LEU A 37 8.29 1.76 2.74
C LEU A 37 7.98 3.23 3.09
N PHE A 38 7.68 3.51 4.36
CA PHE A 38 7.39 4.87 4.81
C PHE A 38 8.62 5.77 4.84
N GLU A 39 9.73 5.29 5.38
CA GLU A 39 11.00 6.02 5.44
C GLU A 39 11.54 6.31 4.04
N THR A 40 11.46 5.35 3.13
CA THR A 40 11.88 5.52 1.72
C THR A 40 11.01 6.55 1.00
N ALA A 41 9.69 6.53 1.22
CA ALA A 41 8.79 7.53 0.65
C ALA A 41 9.01 8.94 1.25
N ARG A 42 9.33 9.02 2.54
CA ARG A 42 9.58 10.26 3.30
C ARG A 42 11.00 10.82 3.12
N GLY A 43 11.98 9.97 2.80
CA GLY A 43 13.40 10.30 2.75
C GLY A 43 14.07 10.50 4.12
N GLN A 44 13.42 10.10 5.23
CA GLN A 44 13.95 10.24 6.58
C GLN A 44 13.51 9.08 7.47
N ALA A 45 14.40 8.63 8.35
CA ALA A 45 14.12 7.58 9.33
C ALA A 45 12.93 7.93 10.25
N MET A 46 12.29 6.88 10.76
CA MET A 46 11.28 6.97 11.80
C MET A 46 11.91 7.50 13.11
N PRO A 47 11.20 8.36 13.85
CA PRO A 47 11.62 8.79 15.18
C PRO A 47 11.71 7.65 16.20
#